data_AF-A0A2S9GLE1-F1
#
_entry.id   AF-A0A2S9GLE1-F1
#
_cell.length_a   1.000
_cell.length_b   1.000
_cell.length_c   1.000
_cell.angle_alpha   90.00
_cell.angle_beta   90.00
_cell.angle_gamma   90.00
#
_symmetry.space_group_name_H-M   'P 1'
#
loop_
_entity.id
_entity.type
_entity.pdbx_description
1 polymer ?
#
loop_
_entity_poly.entity_id
_entity_poly.type
_entity_poly.pdbx_seq_one_letter_code
_entity_poly.pdbx_strand_id
1 'polypeptide(L)'
;DAKIWHVALSGGETVTSRFLITATGYLSQPRKPDIPGIEDFAGTVLHAQEWDHEYSLKGKKAAIIGTGSTGVQLIPKLAEQ
;
A
#
# COMPACT_ATOMS: atom_id res chain seq x y z
N ASP A 1 12.02 37.19 -12.59
CA ASP A 1 11.79 35.99 -11.77
C ASP A 1 12.76 34.87 -12.07
N ALA A 2 13.31 34.25 -11.03
CA ALA A 2 14.11 33.04 -11.15
C ALA A 2 13.20 31.85 -11.46
N LYS A 3 13.50 31.09 -12.52
CA LYS A 3 12.75 29.89 -12.90
C LYS A 3 13.22 28.68 -12.08
N ILE A 4 12.78 28.60 -10.82
CA ILE A 4 13.17 27.57 -9.85
C ILE A 4 11.95 26.92 -9.19
N TRP A 5 12.12 25.68 -8.76
CA TRP A 5 11.20 24.96 -7.88
C TRP A 5 11.49 25.30 -6.43
N HIS A 6 10.43 25.40 -5.63
CA HIS A 6 10.47 25.43 -4.17
C HIS A 6 9.78 24.16 -3.67
N VAL A 7 10.50 23.32 -2.92
CA VAL A 7 10.00 22.05 -2.41
C VAL A 7 9.95 22.13 -0.89
N ALA A 8 8.73 22.11 -0.36
CA ALA A 8 8.49 22.04 1.07
C ALA A 8 8.65 20.60 1.57
N LEU A 9 9.44 20.42 2.63
CA LEU A 9 9.65 19.14 3.29
C LEU A 9 8.79 19.06 4.54
N SER A 10 8.46 17.85 4.99
CA SER A 10 7.61 17.61 6.17
C SER A 10 8.18 18.21 7.46
N GLY A 11 9.50 18.40 7.54
CA GLY A 11 10.18 19.07 8.66
C GLY A 11 10.05 20.60 8.67
N GLY A 12 9.31 21.20 7.74
CA GLY A 12 9.11 22.65 7.64
C GLY A 12 10.20 23.39 6.86
N GLU A 13 11.30 22.73 6.50
CA GLU A 13 12.33 23.25 5.61
C GLU A 13 11.80 23.39 4.17
N THR A 14 12.27 24.39 3.44
CA THR A 14 12.07 24.52 1.99
C THR A 14 13.40 24.52 1.27
N VAL A 15 13.55 23.62 0.31
CA VAL A 15 14.73 23.56 -0.58
C VAL A 15 14.38 24.09 -1.96
N THR A 16 15.36 24.62 -2.68
CA THR A 16 15.17 25.13 -4.05
C THR A 16 16.01 24.38 -5.06
N SER A 17 15.47 24.16 -6.26
CA SER A 17 16.21 23.54 -7.35
C SER A 17 15.78 24.10 -8.72
N ARG A 18 16.63 23.94 -9.74
CA ARG A 18 16.25 24.28 -11.12
C ARG A 18 15.42 23.18 -11.79
N PHE A 19 15.66 21.93 -11.41
CA PHE A 19 14.98 20.76 -11.95
C PHE A 19 14.46 19.90 -10.81
N LEU A 20 13.28 19.31 -11.01
CA LEU A 20 12.62 18.40 -10.09
C LEU A 20 12.27 17.12 -10.84
N ILE A 21 12.71 15.97 -10.33
CA ILE A 21 12.38 14.65 -10.88
C ILE A 21 11.55 13.91 -9.84
N THR A 22 10.29 13.65 -10.14
CA THR A 22 9.35 13.00 -9.21
C THR A 22 9.29 11.50 -9.46
N ALA A 23 10.14 10.73 -8.77
CA ALA A 23 10.17 9.26 -8.81
C ALA A 23 9.36 8.62 -7.66
N THR A 24 8.16 9.15 -7.39
CA THR A 24 7.37 8.79 -6.18
C THR A 24 6.68 7.43 -6.24
N GLY A 25 6.76 6.73 -7.38
CA GLY A 25 6.12 5.44 -7.61
C GLY A 25 4.60 5.56 -7.80
N TYR A 26 4.10 5.18 -8.98
CA TYR A 26 2.67 5.24 -9.29
C TYR A 26 1.82 4.31 -8.39
N LEU A 27 2.43 3.21 -7.92
CA LEU A 27 1.79 2.19 -7.10
C LEU A 27 2.27 2.23 -5.65
N SER A 28 2.72 3.38 -5.11
CA SER A 28 3.31 3.44 -3.75
C SER A 28 2.30 3.72 -2.64
N GLN A 29 1.08 4.16 -2.97
CA GLN A 29 0.05 4.52 -1.99
C GLN A 29 -1.01 3.41 -1.90
N PRO A 30 -1.13 2.75 -0.72
CA PRO A 30 -2.18 1.77 -0.47
C PRO A 30 -3.58 2.36 -0.67
N ARG A 31 -4.40 1.69 -1.48
CA ARG A 31 -5.83 1.98 -1.57
C ARG A 31 -6.56 1.12 -0.57
N LYS A 32 -6.85 1.67 0.60
CA LYS A 32 -7.72 1.00 1.57
C LYS A 32 -9.12 0.81 0.96
N PRO A 33 -9.71 -0.39 1.08
CA PRO A 33 -11.04 -0.65 0.54
C PRO A 33 -12.09 0.09 1.36
N ASP A 34 -13.03 0.75 0.68
CA ASP A 34 -14.19 1.38 1.29
C ASP A 34 -15.32 0.36 1.38
N ILE A 35 -15.26 -0.49 2.43
CA ILE A 35 -16.25 -1.54 2.70
C ILE A 35 -16.90 -1.23 4.04
N PRO A 36 -18.22 -0.97 4.08
CA PRO A 36 -18.93 -0.71 5.33
C PRO A 36 -18.73 -1.84 6.36
N GLY A 37 -18.33 -1.48 7.58
CA GLY A 37 -18.11 -2.42 8.68
C GLY A 37 -16.80 -3.22 8.60
N ILE A 38 -15.87 -2.87 7.70
CA ILE A 38 -14.57 -3.58 7.61
C ILE A 38 -13.76 -3.51 8.91
N GLU A 39 -13.82 -2.38 9.61
CA GLU A 39 -13.13 -2.17 10.88
C GLU A 39 -13.76 -2.97 12.04
N ASP A 40 -15.01 -3.42 11.87
CA ASP A 40 -15.71 -4.27 12.86
C ASP A 40 -15.39 -5.77 12.67
N PHE A 41 -14.63 -6.12 11.63
CA PHE A 41 -14.23 -7.50 11.40
C PHE A 41 -13.29 -7.98 12.52
N ALA A 42 -13.76 -8.94 13.32
CA ALA A 42 -13.00 -9.49 14.44
C ALA A 42 -11.76 -10.33 14.02
N GLY A 43 -11.61 -10.62 12.72
CA GLY A 43 -10.42 -11.29 12.18
C GLY A 43 -9.34 -10.29 11.75
N THR A 44 -8.25 -10.82 11.20
CA THR A 44 -7.15 -9.99 10.71
C THR A 44 -7.38 -9.54 9.28
N VAL A 45 -7.24 -8.23 9.02
CA VAL A 45 -7.23 -7.65 7.67
C VAL A 45 -5.77 -7.35 7.30
N LEU A 46 -5.32 -7.89 6.16
CA LEU A 46 -3.99 -7.65 5.60
C LEU A 46 -4.13 -6.95 4.24
N HIS A 47 -3.45 -5.82 4.06
CA HIS A 47 -3.32 -5.19 2.75
C HIS A 47 -2.04 -5.67 2.08
N ALA A 48 -2.08 -6.05 0.79
CA ALA A 48 -0.94 -6.67 0.11
C ALA A 48 0.32 -5.78 0.03
N GLN A 49 0.17 -4.45 0.15
CA GLN A 49 1.31 -3.53 0.23
C GLN A 49 1.83 -3.28 1.64
N GLU A 50 1.04 -3.63 2.67
CA GLU A 50 1.35 -3.47 4.09
C GLU A 50 1.37 -4.86 4.74
N TRP A 51 2.04 -5.80 4.08
CA TRP A 51 2.02 -7.22 4.48
C TRP A 51 2.77 -7.43 5.80
N ASP A 52 2.11 -8.08 6.76
CA ASP A 52 2.74 -8.55 7.99
C ASP A 52 3.37 -9.94 7.76
N HIS A 53 4.70 -9.98 7.72
CA HIS A 53 5.46 -11.21 7.52
C HIS A 53 5.45 -12.16 8.73
N GLU A 54 5.08 -11.68 9.91
CA GLU A 54 5.01 -12.49 11.13
C GLU A 54 3.65 -13.17 11.30
N TYR A 55 2.63 -12.75 10.52
CA TYR A 55 1.29 -13.33 10.62
C TYR A 55 1.19 -14.71 9.95
N SER A 56 0.94 -15.75 10.76
CA SER A 56 0.73 -17.11 10.25
C SER A 56 -0.72 -17.34 9.79
N LEU A 57 -0.87 -17.84 8.57
CA LEU A 57 -2.17 -18.24 7.99
C LEU A 57 -2.55 -19.70 8.24
N LYS A 58 -1.65 -20.48 8.84
CA LYS A 58 -1.83 -21.92 9.03
C LYS A 58 -3.12 -22.25 9.79
N GLY A 59 -3.96 -23.09 9.20
CA GLY A 59 -5.23 -23.54 9.80
C GLY A 59 -6.31 -22.46 9.89
N LYS A 60 -6.12 -21.31 9.23
CA LYS A 60 -7.12 -20.23 9.18
C LYS A 60 -7.93 -20.29 7.89
N LYS A 61 -9.12 -19.70 7.92
CA LYS A 61 -9.89 -19.42 6.70
C LYS A 61 -9.49 -18.05 6.19
N ALA A 62 -9.10 -17.97 4.93
CA ALA A 62 -8.71 -16.73 4.27
C ALA A 62 -9.68 -16.38 3.14
N ALA A 63 -9.87 -15.08 2.91
CA ALA A 63 -10.56 -14.53 1.76
C ALA A 63 -9.69 -13.43 1.15
N ILE A 64 -9.76 -13.26 -0.17
CA ILE A 64 -8.99 -12.25 -0.91
C ILE A 64 -9.98 -11.34 -1.63
N ILE A 65 -9.80 -10.04 -1.45
CA ILE A 65 -10.56 -9.02 -2.17
C ILE A 65 -9.65 -8.43 -3.24
N GLY A 66 -9.98 -8.71 -4.50
CA GLY A 66 -9.23 -8.23 -5.67
C GLY A 66 -8.56 -9.36 -6.45
N THR A 67 -8.76 -9.34 -7.77
CA THR A 67 -8.22 -10.34 -8.72
C THR A 67 -7.31 -9.69 -9.77
N GLY A 68 -6.69 -8.55 -9.42
CA GLY A 68 -5.62 -7.94 -10.22
C GLY A 68 -4.32 -8.76 -10.14
N SER A 69 -3.23 -8.23 -10.70
CA SER A 69 -1.92 -8.93 -10.75
C SER A 69 -1.47 -9.46 -9.38
N THR A 70 -1.56 -8.64 -8.33
CA THR A 70 -1.24 -9.04 -6.96
C THR A 70 -2.12 -10.19 -6.47
N GLY A 71 -3.44 -10.12 -6.70
CA GLY A 71 -4.37 -11.17 -6.32
C GLY A 71 -4.09 -12.49 -7.03
N VAL A 72 -3.86 -12.45 -8.35
CA VAL A 72 -3.53 -13.64 -9.15
C VAL A 72 -2.26 -14.33 -8.67
N GLN A 73 -1.28 -13.57 -8.17
CA GLN A 73 -0.05 -14.13 -7.60
C GLN A 73 -0.25 -14.69 -6.18
N LEU A 74 -1.08 -14.03 -5.35
CA LEU A 74 -1.31 -14.42 -3.95
C LEU A 74 -2.27 -15.61 -3.81
N ILE A 75 -3.38 -15.64 -4.57
CA ILE A 75 -4.40 -16.69 -4.52
C ILE A 75 -3.81 -18.12 -4.52
N PRO A 76 -2.95 -18.51 -5.48
CA PRO A 76 -2.42 -19.88 -5.51
C PRO A 76 -1.58 -20.21 -4.29
N LYS A 77 -0.80 -19.25 -3.76
CA LYS A 77 0.02 -19.44 -2.56
C LYS A 77 -0.79 -19.50 -1.27
N LEU A 78 -1.90 -18.78 -1.22
CA LEU A 78 -2.84 -18.85 -0.12
C LEU A 78 -3.63 -20.17 -0.12
N ALA A 79 -3.90 -20.74 -1.29
CA ALA A 79 -4.57 -22.04 -1.42
C ALA A 79 -3.69 -23.24 -1.01
N GLU A 80 -2.37 -23.07 -0.91
CA GLU A 80 -1.42 -24.09 -0.44
C GLU A 80 -1.35 -24.19 1.10
N GLN A 81 -1.91 -23.21 1.85
CA GLN A 81 -1.87 -23.13 3.32
C GLN A 81 -2.93 -23.99 4.01
#